data_AF-A0A3D5Z8C9-F1
#
_entry.id   AF-A0A3D5Z8C9-F1
#
_cell.length_a   1.000
_cell.length_b   1.000
_cell.length_c   1.000
_cell.angle_alpha   90.00
_cell.angle_beta   90.00
_cell.angle_gamma   90.00
#
_symmetry.space_group_name_H-M   'P 1'
#
loop_
_entity.id
_entity.type
_entity.pdbx_description
1 polymer ?
#
loop_
_entity_poly.entity_id
_entity_poly.type
_entity_poly.pdbx_seq_one_letter_code
_entity_poly.pdbx_strand_id
1 'polypeptide(L)'
;MKFKSKSELDSFLSTLKFIGEGCQGLCFLDKKTNQVYKIYSEYYYDLEDAGYTDSDVMEFGHISNSTFIWPNGVVMVGNMVVGYTHSYVNAKNFCDFNDPFGVNLDNLSYAVYKANEDIKLLTDKGVKIYDLMYNLMYDGKRIKVIDTADFWKGVPTYLENVEYFNEEIKMFLVDCYFNNIVLNDERLYKLYKENTSALIFLREFRAYLEKIKKQEIKYLSDARDLANFDFVEGCYIRNYSKKRFLLR
;
A
#
# COMPACT_ATOMS: atom_id res chain seq x y z
N MET A 1 -17.70 -5.57 -17.05
CA MET A 1 -17.70 -5.00 -18.43
C MET A 1 -17.25 -6.08 -19.41
N LYS A 2 -17.87 -6.19 -20.59
CA LYS A 2 -17.59 -7.26 -21.56
C LYS A 2 -17.24 -6.68 -22.92
N PHE A 3 -16.11 -7.13 -23.48
CA PHE A 3 -15.61 -6.79 -24.80
C PHE A 3 -15.63 -8.03 -25.70
N LYS A 4 -15.79 -7.84 -27.02
CA LYS A 4 -15.81 -8.94 -27.99
C LYS A 4 -14.41 -9.40 -28.37
N SER A 5 -13.42 -8.50 -28.35
CA SER A 5 -12.05 -8.79 -28.77
C SER A 5 -11.03 -7.92 -28.03
N LYS A 6 -9.75 -8.33 -28.09
CA LYS A 6 -8.62 -7.52 -27.60
C LYS A 6 -8.59 -6.13 -28.23
N SER A 7 -8.86 -6.04 -29.54
CA SER A 7 -8.88 -4.75 -30.25
C SER A 7 -9.95 -3.80 -29.72
N GLU A 8 -11.13 -4.33 -29.34
CA GLU A 8 -12.19 -3.51 -28.74
C GLU A 8 -11.79 -3.02 -27.34
N LEU A 9 -11.19 -3.91 -26.53
CA LEU A 9 -10.64 -3.53 -25.23
C LEU A 9 -9.57 -2.45 -25.37
N ASP A 10 -8.62 -2.62 -26.29
CA ASP A 10 -7.52 -1.66 -26.49
C ASP A 10 -8.02 -0.30 -26.98
N SER A 11 -9.01 -0.30 -27.87
CA SER A 11 -9.68 0.93 -28.29
C SER A 11 -10.32 1.64 -27.09
N PHE A 12 -10.98 0.91 -26.20
CA PHE A 12 -11.51 1.49 -24.96
C PHE A 12 -10.41 2.01 -24.03
N LEU A 13 -9.39 1.20 -23.73
CA LEU A 13 -8.29 1.57 -22.84
C LEU A 13 -7.53 2.80 -23.34
N SER A 14 -7.41 2.99 -24.66
CA SER A 14 -6.77 4.16 -25.26
C SER A 14 -7.47 5.49 -24.92
N THR A 15 -8.73 5.44 -24.49
CA THR A 15 -9.48 6.62 -24.02
C THR A 15 -9.24 6.96 -22.55
N LEU A 16 -8.60 6.06 -21.81
CA LEU A 16 -8.32 6.19 -20.38
C LEU A 16 -6.92 6.72 -20.11
N LYS A 17 -6.69 7.25 -18.90
CA LYS A 17 -5.35 7.66 -18.49
C LYS A 17 -4.58 6.44 -17.96
N PHE A 18 -3.46 6.07 -18.56
CA PHE A 18 -2.51 5.14 -17.93
C PHE A 18 -1.97 5.74 -16.61
N ILE A 19 -2.04 4.98 -15.52
CA ILE A 19 -1.64 5.44 -14.18
C ILE A 19 -0.57 4.57 -13.52
N GLY A 20 -0.23 3.41 -14.08
CA GLY A 20 0.85 2.59 -13.58
C GLY A 20 0.80 1.17 -14.10
N GLU A 21 1.88 0.44 -13.85
CA GLU A 21 2.02 -0.97 -14.17
C GLU A 21 2.72 -1.64 -13.00
N GLY A 22 2.17 -2.77 -12.57
CA GLY A 22 2.78 -3.67 -11.61
C GLY A 22 3.03 -5.02 -12.27
N CYS A 23 3.52 -5.98 -11.49
CA CYS A 23 3.84 -7.29 -12.06
C CYS A 23 2.64 -8.08 -12.61
N GLN A 24 1.49 -7.92 -11.96
CA GLN A 24 0.24 -8.60 -12.34
C GLN A 24 -0.58 -7.82 -13.34
N GLY A 25 -0.21 -6.58 -13.71
CA GLY A 25 -1.01 -5.88 -14.69
C GLY A 25 -0.82 -4.38 -14.81
N LEU A 26 -1.53 -3.84 -15.79
CA LEU A 26 -1.56 -2.44 -16.16
C LEU A 26 -2.81 -1.76 -15.61
N CYS A 27 -2.66 -0.55 -15.08
CA CYS A 27 -3.74 0.22 -14.46
C CYS A 27 -4.08 1.46 -15.31
N PHE A 28 -5.37 1.60 -15.63
CA PHE A 28 -5.93 2.71 -16.39
C PHE A 28 -7.04 3.40 -15.61
N LEU A 29 -7.03 4.73 -15.57
CA LEU A 29 -8.02 5.55 -14.86
C LEU A 29 -9.01 6.17 -15.86
N ASP A 30 -10.28 5.85 -15.68
CA ASP A 30 -11.37 6.68 -16.18
C ASP A 30 -11.60 7.85 -15.24
N LYS A 31 -11.13 9.04 -15.65
CA LYS A 31 -11.28 10.28 -14.88
C LYS A 31 -12.72 10.75 -14.73
N LYS A 32 -13.63 10.32 -15.62
CA LYS A 32 -15.04 10.75 -15.56
C LYS A 32 -15.79 10.05 -14.43
N THR A 33 -15.46 8.78 -14.21
CA THR A 33 -16.11 7.92 -13.23
C THR A 33 -15.27 7.67 -11.97
N ASN A 34 -14.00 8.08 -11.96
CA ASN A 34 -13.01 7.72 -10.93
C ASN A 34 -12.88 6.21 -10.74
N GLN A 35 -12.97 5.48 -11.85
CA GLN A 35 -12.84 4.03 -11.88
C GLN A 35 -11.46 3.65 -12.43
N VAL A 36 -10.75 2.79 -11.72
CA VAL A 36 -9.51 2.16 -12.20
C VAL A 36 -9.88 0.83 -12.84
N TYR A 37 -9.24 0.55 -13.98
CA TYR A 37 -9.26 -0.71 -14.71
C TYR A 37 -7.86 -1.31 -14.60
N LYS A 38 -7.72 -2.43 -13.87
CA LYS A 38 -6.48 -3.22 -13.87
C LYS A 38 -6.65 -4.37 -14.86
N ILE A 39 -5.74 -4.47 -15.82
CA ILE A 39 -5.74 -5.51 -16.86
C ILE A 39 -4.55 -6.42 -16.59
N TYR A 40 -4.80 -7.73 -16.54
CA TYR A 40 -3.76 -8.71 -16.19
C TYR A 40 -2.64 -8.75 -17.23
N SER A 41 -1.39 -8.88 -16.78
CA SER A 41 -0.20 -8.91 -17.63
C SER A 41 -0.25 -10.08 -18.62
N GLU A 42 -0.64 -11.26 -18.12
CA GLU A 42 -0.78 -12.51 -18.86
C GLU A 42 -1.68 -12.32 -20.09
N TYR A 43 -2.82 -11.64 -19.90
CA TYR A 43 -3.70 -11.33 -21.01
C TYR A 43 -3.16 -10.21 -21.90
N TYR A 44 -2.63 -9.15 -21.30
CA TYR A 44 -2.26 -7.95 -22.06
C TYR A 44 -1.09 -8.20 -23.01
N TYR A 45 -0.09 -8.97 -22.57
CA TYR A 45 1.13 -9.25 -23.33
C TYR A 45 1.07 -10.57 -24.09
N ASP A 46 0.54 -11.63 -23.48
CA ASP A 46 0.65 -12.99 -24.00
C ASP A 46 -0.70 -13.54 -24.52
N LEU A 47 -1.80 -12.79 -24.33
CA LEU A 47 -3.18 -13.23 -24.60
C LEU A 47 -3.57 -14.51 -23.85
N GLU A 48 -2.90 -14.77 -22.73
CA GLU A 48 -3.13 -15.92 -21.88
C GLU A 48 -4.24 -15.66 -20.85
N ASP A 49 -4.87 -16.74 -20.39
CA ASP A 49 -5.83 -16.70 -19.32
C ASP A 49 -5.10 -16.61 -17.98
N ALA A 50 -5.39 -15.55 -17.21
CA ALA A 50 -4.85 -15.38 -15.86
C ALA A 50 -5.42 -16.41 -14.86
N GLY A 51 -6.48 -17.14 -15.25
CA GLY A 51 -7.06 -18.23 -14.47
C GLY A 51 -8.06 -17.77 -13.40
N TYR A 52 -8.42 -16.48 -13.38
CA TYR A 52 -9.39 -15.92 -12.44
C TYR A 52 -10.83 -16.03 -12.95
N THR A 53 -11.76 -16.27 -12.04
CA THR A 53 -13.20 -16.13 -12.27
C THR A 53 -13.74 -14.84 -11.64
N ASP A 54 -14.98 -14.46 -12.00
CA ASP A 54 -15.69 -13.36 -11.34
C ASP A 54 -15.85 -13.59 -9.83
N SER A 55 -16.04 -14.85 -9.42
CA SER A 55 -16.15 -15.20 -8.00
C SER A 55 -14.85 -14.97 -7.24
N ASP A 56 -13.71 -15.27 -7.87
CA ASP A 56 -12.39 -15.09 -7.24
C ASP A 56 -12.11 -13.59 -7.05
N VAL A 57 -12.31 -12.80 -8.11
CA VAL A 57 -12.09 -11.33 -8.07
C VAL A 57 -12.98 -10.64 -7.04
N MET A 58 -14.24 -11.06 -6.91
CA MET A 58 -15.24 -10.37 -6.10
C MET A 58 -15.37 -10.93 -4.67
N GLU A 59 -14.60 -11.96 -4.31
CA GLU A 59 -14.79 -12.78 -3.10
C GLU A 59 -15.01 -11.94 -1.83
N PHE A 60 -14.16 -10.94 -1.60
CA PHE A 60 -14.17 -10.14 -0.37
C PHE A 60 -14.91 -8.80 -0.47
N GLY A 61 -15.50 -8.48 -1.63
CA GLY A 61 -16.16 -7.19 -1.88
C GLY A 61 -17.31 -6.87 -0.92
N HIS A 62 -17.86 -7.88 -0.25
CA HIS A 62 -18.93 -7.75 0.75
C HIS A 62 -18.43 -7.32 2.14
N ILE A 63 -17.12 -7.31 2.40
CA ILE A 63 -16.55 -6.93 3.70
C ILE A 63 -16.42 -5.40 3.78
N SER A 64 -17.40 -4.76 4.43
CA SER A 64 -17.36 -3.32 4.70
C SER A 64 -16.17 -2.94 5.58
N ASN A 65 -15.34 -2.02 5.11
CA ASN A 65 -14.18 -1.49 5.80
C ASN A 65 -13.79 -0.12 5.21
N SER A 66 -12.82 0.56 5.82
CA SER A 66 -12.39 1.89 5.41
C SER A 66 -10.97 1.95 4.81
N THR A 67 -10.21 0.87 4.89
CA THR A 67 -8.80 0.81 4.45
C THR A 67 -8.64 0.12 3.09
N PHE A 68 -9.22 -1.05 2.89
CA PHE A 68 -9.08 -1.89 1.69
C PHE A 68 -10.03 -1.48 0.58
N ILE A 69 -9.49 -1.31 -0.61
CA ILE A 69 -10.26 -1.02 -1.82
C ILE A 69 -10.51 -2.32 -2.56
N TRP A 70 -11.76 -2.80 -2.48
CA TRP A 70 -12.16 -4.01 -3.17
C TRP A 70 -12.38 -3.80 -4.66
N PRO A 71 -12.19 -4.86 -5.47
CA PRO A 71 -12.79 -4.92 -6.80
C PRO A 71 -14.30 -4.67 -6.73
N ASN A 72 -14.80 -3.93 -7.71
CA ASN A 72 -16.23 -3.60 -7.86
C ASN A 72 -16.80 -4.03 -9.21
N GLY A 73 -16.03 -4.79 -10.00
CA GLY A 73 -16.46 -5.41 -11.24
C GLY A 73 -15.31 -6.11 -11.96
N VAL A 74 -15.65 -7.01 -12.88
CA VAL A 74 -14.68 -7.69 -13.76
C VAL A 74 -14.63 -7.06 -15.15
N VAL A 75 -13.48 -7.17 -15.80
CA VAL A 75 -13.28 -6.89 -17.22
C VAL A 75 -13.17 -8.22 -17.96
N MET A 76 -14.00 -8.43 -18.97
CA MET A 76 -14.02 -9.66 -19.74
C MET A 76 -13.78 -9.41 -21.22
N VAL A 77 -13.05 -10.31 -21.88
CA VAL A 77 -12.99 -10.41 -23.34
C VAL A 77 -13.48 -11.79 -23.75
N GLY A 78 -14.54 -11.84 -24.56
CA GLY A 78 -15.25 -13.11 -24.78
C GLY A 78 -15.79 -13.64 -23.44
N ASN A 79 -15.42 -14.86 -23.05
CA ASN A 79 -15.81 -15.43 -21.75
C ASN A 79 -14.67 -15.47 -20.73
N MET A 80 -13.54 -14.84 -21.04
CA MET A 80 -12.36 -14.83 -20.18
C MET A 80 -12.33 -13.57 -19.32
N VAL A 81 -12.00 -13.71 -18.04
CA VAL A 81 -11.73 -12.57 -17.15
C VAL A 81 -10.31 -12.11 -17.40
N VAL A 82 -10.16 -10.87 -17.85
CA VAL A 82 -8.87 -10.30 -18.26
C VAL A 82 -8.39 -9.18 -17.34
N GLY A 83 -9.16 -8.91 -16.29
CA GLY A 83 -8.89 -7.84 -15.36
C GLY A 83 -10.10 -7.52 -14.51
N TYR A 84 -9.99 -6.44 -13.74
CA TYR A 84 -11.05 -6.00 -12.84
C TYR A 84 -11.04 -4.48 -12.69
N THR A 85 -12.10 -3.98 -12.08
CA THR A 85 -12.25 -2.56 -11.79
C THR A 85 -12.30 -2.32 -10.29
N HIS A 86 -11.73 -1.21 -9.82
CA HIS A 86 -11.88 -0.73 -8.44
C HIS A 86 -11.88 0.80 -8.37
N SER A 87 -12.38 1.38 -7.27
CA SER A 87 -12.42 2.83 -7.11
C SER A 87 -11.02 3.46 -7.08
N TYR A 88 -10.87 4.62 -7.73
CA TYR A 88 -9.62 5.37 -7.72
C TYR A 88 -9.32 5.94 -6.33
N VAL A 89 -8.07 5.81 -5.91
CA VAL A 89 -7.55 6.40 -4.68
C VAL A 89 -6.66 7.58 -5.03
N ASN A 90 -7.11 8.79 -4.68
CA ASN A 90 -6.28 9.99 -4.78
C ASN A 90 -5.38 10.13 -3.55
N ALA A 91 -4.31 9.34 -3.51
CA ALA A 91 -3.32 9.32 -2.43
C ALA A 91 -1.92 9.04 -3.01
N LYS A 92 -0.88 9.18 -2.19
CA LYS A 92 0.49 8.82 -2.57
C LYS A 92 0.83 7.45 -2.02
N ASN A 93 1.53 6.61 -2.79
CA ASN A 93 2.08 5.36 -2.28
C ASN A 93 3.16 5.66 -1.24
N PHE A 94 3.21 4.93 -0.13
CA PHE A 94 4.24 5.08 0.90
C PHE A 94 5.67 4.95 0.36
N CYS A 95 5.84 4.18 -0.72
CA CYS A 95 7.10 3.98 -1.42
C CYS A 95 7.53 5.17 -2.28
N ASP A 96 6.59 6.05 -2.66
CA ASP A 96 6.79 7.14 -3.62
C ASP A 96 6.69 8.53 -2.96
N PHE A 97 6.84 8.60 -1.63
CA PHE A 97 6.66 9.84 -0.88
C PHE A 97 7.82 10.81 -1.08
N ASN A 98 7.62 11.81 -1.94
CA ASN A 98 8.73 12.70 -2.27
C ASN A 98 9.32 13.55 -1.13
N ASP A 99 8.49 13.79 -0.11
CA ASP A 99 8.85 14.51 1.10
C ASP A 99 7.91 14.06 2.24
N PRO A 100 8.37 13.24 3.21
CA PRO A 100 7.56 12.85 4.33
C PRO A 100 7.55 13.90 5.44
N PHE A 101 8.36 14.96 5.38
CA PHE A 101 8.40 15.97 6.45
C PHE A 101 7.06 16.71 6.62
N GLY A 102 6.25 16.78 5.56
CA GLY A 102 4.88 17.31 5.62
C GLY A 102 3.86 16.40 6.32
N VAL A 103 4.25 15.20 6.76
CA VAL A 103 3.34 14.28 7.45
C VAL A 103 3.08 14.74 8.87
N ASN A 104 1.79 14.91 9.17
CA ASN A 104 1.29 15.07 10.53
C ASN A 104 1.24 13.71 11.26
N LEU A 105 1.89 13.62 12.42
CA LEU A 105 2.03 12.40 13.20
C LEU A 105 0.74 11.98 13.91
N ASP A 106 -0.15 12.92 14.26
CA ASP A 106 -1.47 12.60 14.83
C ASP A 106 -2.34 11.92 13.77
N ASN A 107 -2.39 12.49 12.57
CA ASN A 107 -3.13 11.92 11.45
C ASN A 107 -2.58 10.55 11.05
N LEU A 108 -1.25 10.40 10.98
CA LEU A 108 -0.63 9.12 10.67
C LEU A 108 -0.95 8.09 11.75
N SER A 109 -0.83 8.45 13.04
CA SER A 109 -1.19 7.55 14.15
C SER A 109 -2.63 7.07 14.06
N TYR A 110 -3.57 7.99 13.79
CA TYR A 110 -4.98 7.64 13.65
C TYR A 110 -5.24 6.75 12.42
N ALA A 111 -4.60 7.07 11.29
CA ALA A 111 -4.72 6.26 10.07
C ALA A 111 -4.17 4.84 10.27
N VAL A 112 -3.04 4.71 10.96
CA VAL A 112 -2.44 3.42 11.32
C VAL A 112 -3.36 2.64 12.26
N TYR A 113 -3.96 3.31 13.26
CA TYR A 113 -4.95 2.70 14.15
C TYR A 113 -6.14 2.13 13.38
N LYS A 114 -6.75 2.92 12.49
CA LYS A 114 -7.88 2.49 11.67
C LYS A 114 -7.52 1.32 10.76
N ALA A 115 -6.34 1.33 10.15
CA ALA A 115 -5.87 0.22 9.33
C ALA A 115 -5.66 -1.07 10.14
N ASN A 116 -5.14 -0.99 11.38
CA ASN A 116 -5.03 -2.16 12.26
C ASN A 116 -6.42 -2.75 12.61
N GLU A 117 -7.43 -1.91 12.86
CA GLU A 117 -8.80 -2.39 13.09
C GLU A 117 -9.36 -3.14 11.87
N ASP A 118 -9.15 -2.60 10.66
CA ASP A 118 -9.62 -3.23 9.42
C ASP A 118 -8.82 -4.52 9.11
N ILE A 119 -7.50 -4.56 9.36
CA ILE A 119 -6.70 -5.80 9.26
C ILE A 119 -7.21 -6.86 10.23
N LYS A 120 -7.53 -6.47 11.47
CA LYS A 120 -8.11 -7.38 12.45
C LYS A 120 -9.47 -7.91 11.99
N LEU A 121 -10.34 -7.04 11.48
CA LEU A 121 -11.63 -7.44 10.91
C LEU A 121 -11.47 -8.49 9.80
N LEU A 122 -10.52 -8.29 8.88
CA LEU A 122 -10.25 -9.23 7.80
C LEU A 122 -9.72 -10.56 8.33
N THR A 123 -8.80 -10.51 9.30
CA THR A 123 -8.26 -11.70 9.98
C THR A 123 -9.38 -12.51 10.66
N ASP A 124 -10.24 -11.84 11.42
CA ASP A 124 -11.36 -12.47 12.15
C ASP A 124 -12.40 -13.09 11.18
N LYS A 125 -12.43 -12.61 9.92
CA LYS A 125 -13.25 -13.18 8.83
C LYS A 125 -12.54 -14.28 8.02
N GLY A 126 -11.32 -14.65 8.39
CA GLY A 126 -10.54 -15.66 7.68
C GLY A 126 -10.03 -15.19 6.33
N VAL A 127 -9.69 -13.90 6.19
CA VAL A 127 -9.06 -13.35 4.98
C VAL A 127 -7.56 -13.26 5.22
N LYS A 128 -6.79 -13.96 4.39
CA LYS A 128 -5.33 -13.88 4.38
C LYS A 128 -4.89 -12.77 3.43
N ILE A 129 -4.10 -11.85 3.95
CA ILE A 129 -3.69 -10.63 3.26
C ILE A 129 -2.27 -10.83 2.73
N TYR A 130 -2.04 -10.47 1.47
CA TYR A 130 -0.75 -10.57 0.81
C TYR A 130 -0.35 -9.21 0.24
N ASP A 131 0.94 -9.04 -0.03
CA ASP A 131 1.45 -7.93 -0.82
C ASP A 131 1.11 -6.53 -0.30
N LEU A 132 0.99 -6.37 1.03
CA LEU A 132 0.68 -5.06 1.62
C LEU A 132 1.78 -4.02 1.39
N MET A 133 3.06 -4.40 1.54
CA MET A 133 4.17 -3.46 1.69
C MET A 133 4.23 -2.38 0.60
N TYR A 134 3.89 -2.72 -0.65
CA TYR A 134 3.93 -1.79 -1.79
C TYR A 134 2.54 -1.31 -2.25
N ASN A 135 1.47 -1.72 -1.58
CA ASN A 135 0.10 -1.39 -1.92
C ASN A 135 -0.57 -0.43 -0.93
N LEU A 136 0.22 0.14 -0.01
CA LEU A 136 -0.25 1.16 0.92
C LEU A 136 -0.17 2.55 0.30
N MET A 137 -1.29 3.26 0.35
CA MET A 137 -1.40 4.66 -0.05
C MET A 137 -1.84 5.54 1.12
N TYR A 138 -1.35 6.77 1.18
CA TYR A 138 -1.67 7.74 2.22
C TYR A 138 -2.09 9.09 1.64
N ASP A 139 -3.24 9.60 2.06
CA ASP A 139 -3.80 10.90 1.64
C ASP A 139 -3.52 12.03 2.63
N GLY A 140 -2.72 11.78 3.67
CA GLY A 140 -2.48 12.71 4.78
C GLY A 140 -3.44 12.56 5.96
N LYS A 141 -4.45 11.69 5.85
CA LYS A 141 -5.43 11.40 6.92
C LYS A 141 -5.82 9.92 7.01
N ARG A 142 -5.77 9.19 5.91
CA ARG A 142 -6.24 7.79 5.80
C ARG A 142 -5.22 6.97 5.03
N ILE A 143 -5.07 5.73 5.45
CA ILE A 143 -4.34 4.71 4.70
C ILE A 143 -5.34 3.92 3.88
N LYS A 144 -5.00 3.71 2.61
CA LYS A 144 -5.75 2.87 1.68
C LYS A 144 -4.87 1.73 1.17
N VAL A 145 -5.43 0.54 1.08
CA VAL A 145 -4.79 -0.63 0.47
C VAL A 145 -5.43 -0.82 -0.89
N ILE A 146 -4.63 -0.73 -1.95
CA ILE A 146 -5.03 -1.11 -3.31
C ILE A 146 -4.60 -2.54 -3.60
N ASP A 147 -4.92 -3.02 -4.80
CA ASP A 147 -4.46 -4.32 -5.29
C ASP A 147 -4.81 -5.52 -4.39
N THR A 148 -6.10 -5.65 -4.11
CA THR A 148 -6.63 -6.61 -3.13
C THR A 148 -7.19 -7.89 -3.77
N ALA A 149 -7.02 -8.07 -5.08
CA ALA A 149 -7.62 -9.19 -5.82
C ALA A 149 -6.96 -10.55 -5.50
N ASP A 150 -5.71 -10.56 -5.05
CA ASP A 150 -4.96 -11.77 -4.68
C ASP A 150 -5.05 -12.11 -3.18
N PHE A 151 -6.06 -11.60 -2.50
CA PHE A 151 -6.39 -12.09 -1.16
C PHE A 151 -7.14 -13.41 -1.30
N TRP A 152 -7.18 -14.18 -0.23
CA TRP A 152 -7.68 -15.56 -0.26
C TRP A 152 -8.19 -15.93 1.12
N LYS A 153 -9.12 -16.88 1.10
CA LYS A 153 -9.68 -17.45 2.31
C LYS A 153 -8.66 -18.34 3.01
N GLY A 154 -8.54 -18.17 4.32
CA GLY A 154 -7.64 -18.95 5.16
C GLY A 154 -7.90 -18.74 6.64
N VAL A 155 -7.02 -19.26 7.49
CA VAL A 155 -7.07 -19.04 8.94
C VAL A 155 -5.77 -18.37 9.39
N PRO A 156 -5.52 -17.10 8.99
CA PRO A 156 -4.34 -16.38 9.44
C PRO A 156 -4.48 -15.96 10.90
N THR A 157 -3.35 -15.83 11.57
CA THR A 157 -3.22 -15.05 12.78
C THR A 157 -3.19 -13.56 12.44
N TYR A 158 -3.55 -12.73 13.42
CA TYR A 158 -3.44 -11.28 13.26
C TYR A 158 -2.01 -10.83 12.96
N LEU A 159 -1.02 -11.50 13.58
CA LEU A 159 0.39 -11.16 13.42
C LEU A 159 0.86 -11.36 11.97
N GLU A 160 0.46 -12.47 11.34
CA GLU A 160 0.79 -12.75 9.94
C GLU A 160 0.22 -11.67 9.00
N ASN A 161 -1.02 -11.23 9.23
CA ASN A 161 -1.67 -10.23 8.37
C ASN A 161 -1.15 -8.79 8.57
N VAL A 162 -0.62 -8.46 9.76
CA VAL A 162 -0.20 -7.09 10.11
C VAL A 162 1.30 -6.84 9.96
N GLU A 163 2.11 -7.88 9.82
CA GLU A 163 3.58 -7.78 9.80
C GLU A 163 4.08 -6.79 8.74
N TYR A 164 3.77 -7.02 7.46
CA TYR A 164 4.19 -6.14 6.36
C TYR A 164 3.63 -4.73 6.45
N PHE A 165 2.44 -4.58 7.04
CA PHE A 165 1.88 -3.26 7.34
C PHE A 165 2.74 -2.52 8.37
N ASN A 166 3.12 -3.21 9.45
CA ASN A 166 3.96 -2.61 10.48
C ASN A 166 5.34 -2.24 9.94
N GLU A 167 5.96 -3.13 9.16
CA GLU A 167 7.27 -2.90 8.55
C GLU A 167 7.26 -1.66 7.65
N GLU A 168 6.29 -1.54 6.74
CA GLU A 168 6.23 -0.43 5.79
C GLU A 168 6.06 0.92 6.49
N ILE A 169 5.21 1.00 7.52
CA ILE A 169 5.02 2.25 8.28
C ILE A 169 6.28 2.62 9.06
N LYS A 170 7.00 1.65 9.64
CA LYS A 170 8.27 1.91 10.32
C LYS A 170 9.33 2.38 9.32
N MET A 171 9.48 1.68 8.20
CA MET A 171 10.43 2.06 7.14
C MET A 171 10.13 3.46 6.62
N PHE A 172 8.86 3.80 6.42
CA PHE A 172 8.44 5.15 6.03
C PHE A 172 8.89 6.25 7.00
N LEU A 173 8.84 5.97 8.32
CA LEU A 173 9.25 6.93 9.34
C LEU A 173 10.77 7.06 9.47
N VAL A 174 11.53 6.00 9.18
CA VAL A 174 12.94 5.89 9.57
C VAL A 174 13.89 5.96 8.39
N ASP A 175 13.65 5.16 7.35
CA ASP A 175 14.64 4.91 6.31
C ASP A 175 14.97 6.17 5.53
N CYS A 176 16.27 6.47 5.46
CA CYS A 176 16.87 7.65 4.84
C CYS A 176 16.66 8.97 5.60
N TYR A 177 15.89 9.00 6.70
CA TYR A 177 15.64 10.20 7.48
C TYR A 177 16.28 10.13 8.86
N PHE A 178 15.81 9.21 9.68
CA PHE A 178 16.09 9.17 11.11
C PHE A 178 16.87 7.91 11.50
N ASN A 179 17.57 7.28 10.55
CA ASN A 179 18.40 6.10 10.82
C ASN A 179 19.44 6.39 11.91
N ASN A 180 20.12 7.53 11.86
CA ASN A 180 21.07 7.97 12.89
C ASN A 180 20.44 8.03 14.30
N ILE A 181 19.17 8.37 14.42
CA ILE A 181 18.46 8.41 15.69
C ILE A 181 18.07 7.00 16.13
N VAL A 182 17.38 6.27 15.25
CA VAL A 182 16.77 4.98 15.58
C VAL A 182 17.82 3.90 15.78
N LEU A 183 18.91 3.91 15.00
CA LEU A 183 19.98 2.91 15.11
C LEU A 183 20.90 3.14 16.32
N ASN A 184 20.94 4.34 16.88
CA ASN A 184 21.81 4.68 18.01
C ASN A 184 21.08 4.69 19.37
N ASP A 185 19.75 4.54 19.40
CA ASP A 185 18.97 4.32 20.62
C ASP A 185 18.55 2.84 20.71
N GLU A 186 19.00 2.15 21.77
CA GLU A 186 18.78 0.70 21.94
C GLU A 186 17.29 0.33 21.91
N ARG A 187 16.44 1.17 22.53
CA ARG A 187 15.01 0.91 22.63
C ARG A 187 14.31 1.11 21.28
N LEU A 188 14.57 2.21 20.59
CA LEU A 188 14.02 2.48 19.26
C LEU A 188 14.53 1.45 18.25
N TYR A 189 15.80 1.08 18.30
CA TYR A 189 16.38 0.05 17.45
C TYR A 189 15.64 -1.29 17.59
N LYS A 190 15.39 -1.71 18.83
CA LYS A 190 14.65 -2.94 19.13
C LYS A 190 13.23 -2.90 18.55
N LEU A 191 12.48 -1.83 18.83
CA LEU A 191 11.11 -1.65 18.31
C LEU A 191 11.06 -1.60 16.78
N TYR A 192 12.11 -1.05 16.15
CA TYR A 192 12.25 -0.97 14.71
C TYR A 192 12.48 -2.34 14.08
N LYS A 193 13.43 -3.13 14.63
CA LYS A 193 13.88 -4.40 14.06
C LYS A 193 12.98 -5.60 14.37
N GLU A 194 12.31 -5.60 15.52
CA GLU A 194 11.41 -6.69 15.89
C GLU A 194 10.04 -6.50 15.22
N ASN A 195 9.24 -7.58 15.15
CA ASN A 195 7.84 -7.55 14.70
C ASN A 195 6.93 -6.90 15.78
N THR A 196 7.22 -5.63 16.06
CA THR A 196 6.45 -4.76 16.95
C THR A 196 5.41 -3.96 16.16
N SER A 197 4.28 -3.64 16.77
CA SER A 197 3.28 -2.73 16.20
C SER A 197 3.87 -1.38 15.76
N ALA A 198 3.52 -0.93 14.56
CA ALA A 198 3.88 0.40 14.08
C ALA A 198 3.32 1.53 14.95
N LEU A 199 2.17 1.34 15.61
CA LEU A 199 1.62 2.33 16.55
C LEU A 199 2.52 2.51 17.77
N ILE A 200 3.00 1.39 18.33
CA ILE A 200 3.92 1.42 19.47
C ILE A 200 5.21 2.10 19.04
N PHE A 201 5.77 1.71 17.88
CA PHE A 201 6.98 2.34 17.36
C PHE A 201 6.80 3.86 17.17
N LEU A 202 5.73 4.29 16.49
CA LEU A 202 5.45 5.70 16.21
C LEU A 202 5.34 6.51 17.50
N ARG A 203 4.64 5.99 18.53
CA ARG A 203 4.53 6.64 19.85
C ARG A 203 5.90 6.85 20.50
N GLU A 204 6.71 5.79 20.57
CA GLU A 204 8.03 5.85 21.23
C GLU A 204 9.01 6.72 20.43
N PHE A 205 8.96 6.62 19.09
CA PHE A 205 9.76 7.45 18.19
C PHE A 205 9.43 8.93 18.38
N ARG A 206 8.15 9.32 18.36
CA ARG A 206 7.72 10.70 18.60
C ARG A 206 8.18 11.19 19.97
N ALA A 207 7.95 10.41 21.03
CA ALA A 207 8.36 10.78 22.39
C ALA A 207 9.88 11.01 22.50
N TYR A 208 10.68 10.23 21.77
CA TYR A 208 12.13 10.40 21.72
C TYR A 208 12.52 11.71 21.00
N LEU A 209 11.89 12.03 19.86
CA LEU A 209 12.11 13.30 19.17
C LEU A 209 11.71 14.50 20.04
N GLU A 210 10.56 14.44 20.71
CA GLU A 210 10.07 15.47 21.63
C GLU A 210 11.05 15.70 22.79
N LYS A 211 11.64 14.63 23.32
CA LYS A 211 12.67 14.71 24.37
C LYS A 211 13.91 15.47 23.89
N ILE A 212 14.40 15.20 22.69
CA ILE A 212 15.58 15.88 22.12
C ILE A 212 15.27 17.34 21.84
N LYS A 213 14.14 17.60 21.16
CA LYS A 213 13.74 18.92 20.69
C LYS A 213 13.19 19.82 21.80
N LYS A 214 12.78 19.23 22.94
CA LYS A 214 12.13 19.91 24.08
C LYS A 214 10.86 20.69 23.67
N GLN A 215 10.11 20.14 22.72
CA GLN A 215 8.85 20.67 22.22
C GLN A 215 7.96 19.53 21.74
N GLU A 216 6.66 19.81 21.58
CA GLU A 216 5.74 18.90 20.91
C GLU A 216 6.14 18.71 19.43
N ILE A 217 6.09 17.48 18.93
CA ILE A 217 6.36 17.16 17.52
C ILE A 217 5.06 16.77 16.85
N LYS A 218 4.48 17.67 16.06
CA LYS A 218 3.23 17.42 15.31
C LYS A 218 3.49 16.95 13.90
N TYR A 219 4.54 17.48 13.28
CA TYR A 219 4.97 17.13 11.93
C TYR A 219 6.39 16.57 11.98
N LEU A 220 6.72 15.69 11.03
CA LEU A 220 8.12 15.24 10.88
C LEU A 220 9.07 16.41 10.64
N SER A 221 8.60 17.50 10.00
CA SER A 221 9.36 18.73 9.81
C SER A 221 9.82 19.39 11.11
N ASP A 222 9.14 19.18 12.23
CA ASP A 222 9.48 19.79 13.52
C ASP A 222 10.80 19.22 14.09
N ALA A 223 11.22 18.06 13.59
CA ALA A 223 12.48 17.38 13.92
C ALA A 223 13.43 17.27 12.71
N ARG A 224 13.21 18.07 11.65
CA ARG A 224 13.97 17.96 10.39
C ARG A 224 15.48 18.11 10.56
N ASP A 225 15.91 18.96 11.48
CA ASP A 225 17.31 19.19 11.83
C ASP A 225 18.01 17.97 12.48
N LEU A 226 17.24 16.99 12.95
CA LEU A 226 17.78 15.74 13.48
C LEU A 226 17.92 14.64 12.41
N ALA A 227 17.35 14.84 11.22
CA ALA A 227 17.48 13.89 10.12
C ALA A 227 18.94 13.80 9.61
N ASN A 228 19.28 12.69 8.95
CA ASN A 228 20.60 12.45 8.37
C ASN A 228 21.04 13.61 7.45
N PHE A 229 22.28 14.06 7.60
CA PHE A 229 22.87 15.17 6.82
C PHE A 229 23.00 14.87 5.33
N ASP A 230 23.15 13.60 4.94
CA ASP A 230 23.25 13.15 3.54
C ASP A 230 21.87 12.95 2.88
N PHE A 231 20.92 13.81 3.22
CA PHE A 231 19.59 13.81 2.62
C PHE A 231 19.69 14.20 1.14
N VAL A 232 19.60 13.22 0.24
CA VAL A 232 19.47 13.45 -1.20
C VAL A 232 18.02 13.19 -1.62
N GLU A 233 17.45 14.11 -2.39
CA GLU A 233 16.11 13.99 -2.96
C GLU A 233 15.99 12.68 -3.75
N GLY A 234 15.04 11.81 -3.38
CA GLY A 234 14.79 10.51 -4.02
C GLY A 234 15.30 9.27 -3.26
N CYS A 235 16.07 9.40 -2.18
CA CYS A 235 16.58 8.25 -1.41
C CYS A 235 15.49 7.38 -0.75
N TYR A 236 14.28 7.92 -0.58
CA TYR A 236 13.12 7.24 -0.01
C TYR A 236 12.30 6.45 -1.02
N ILE A 237 12.58 6.59 -2.32
CA ILE A 237 11.88 5.82 -3.35
C ILE A 237 12.31 4.36 -3.18
N ARG A 238 11.46 3.57 -2.54
CA ARG A 238 11.76 2.17 -2.25
C ARG A 238 11.59 1.36 -3.52
N ASN A 239 12.67 1.23 -4.28
CA ASN A 239 12.68 0.42 -5.48
C ASN A 239 12.81 -1.08 -5.15
N TYR A 240 11.68 -1.71 -4.85
CA TYR A 240 11.61 -3.16 -4.60
C TYR A 240 11.94 -4.00 -5.86
N SER A 241 11.89 -3.42 -7.07
CA SER A 241 12.24 -4.13 -8.31
C SER A 241 13.72 -4.56 -8.35
N LYS A 242 14.64 -3.85 -7.68
CA LYS A 242 16.05 -4.28 -7.57
C LYS A 242 16.28 -5.41 -6.57
N LYS A 243 15.39 -5.62 -5.60
CA LYS A 243 15.48 -6.71 -4.60
C LYS A 243 14.76 -7.98 -5.03
N ARG A 244 13.99 -7.94 -6.13
CA ARG A 244 13.28 -9.09 -6.72
C ARG A 244 14.18 -10.26 -7.15
N PHE A 245 15.49 -10.02 -7.28
CA PHE A 245 16.49 -11.05 -7.59
C PHE A 245 17.19 -11.65 -6.37
N LEU A 246 16.91 -11.18 -5.15
CA LEU A 246 17.65 -11.59 -3.94
C LEU A 246 16.81 -12.32 -2.88
N LEU A 247 15.50 -12.47 -3.09
CA LEU A 247 14.65 -13.27 -2.23
C LEU A 247 13.80 -14.20 -3.12
N ARG A 248 14.42 -15.31 -3.51
CA ARG A 248 13.75 -16.58 -3.83
C ARG A 248 14.03 -17.54 -2.69
#